data_AF-A0AAE3U8B8-F1
#
_entry.id   AF-A0AAE3U8B8-F1
#
_cell.length_a   1.000
_cell.length_b   1.000
_cell.length_c   1.000
_cell.angle_alpha   90.00
_cell.angle_beta   90.00
_cell.angle_gamma   90.00
#
_symmetry.space_group_name_H-M   'P 1'
#
loop_
_entity.id
_entity.type
_entity.pdbx_description
1 polymer ?
#
loop_
_entity_poly.entity_id
_entity_poly.type
_entity_poly.pdbx_seq_one_letter_code
_entity_poly.pdbx_strand_id
1 'polypeptide(L)'
;MHVAPILLTNTDWRHALLTNREQTLERIYAKVYPMALHYVKERGGSADDAKDIFQEALIVFYEKVVHDQLVLTASISTYLMAICKNLWLQELEKRARKTSLESLPPDIGALDSDEETGSDTIQLKEFVNGLGDKCRDILVSFYYFGQKLEHIAVKHGYRNIRTATVQKFKCLERLRKAVSHLSIERFHL
;
A
#
# COMPACT_ATOMS: atom_id res chain seq x y z
N MET A 1 35.18 9.09 -20.79
CA MET A 1 33.93 9.18 -21.58
C MET A 1 32.81 8.69 -20.69
N HIS A 2 31.80 9.54 -20.48
CA HIS A 2 30.73 9.34 -19.51
C HIS A 2 29.87 8.12 -19.89
N VAL A 3 29.74 7.17 -18.97
CA VAL A 3 28.71 6.15 -19.01
C VAL A 3 27.67 6.52 -17.94
N ALA A 4 26.62 7.21 -18.37
CA ALA A 4 25.27 7.00 -17.86
C ALA A 4 24.54 6.31 -19.03
N PRO A 5 23.66 5.29 -18.83
CA PRO A 5 22.50 5.41 -17.93
C PRO A 5 22.02 4.08 -17.29
N ILE A 6 21.42 4.14 -16.10
CA ILE A 6 20.36 3.19 -15.71
C ILE A 6 19.27 3.99 -15.01
N LEU A 7 18.37 4.56 -15.81
CA LEU A 7 17.04 4.94 -15.35
C LEU A 7 16.14 3.72 -15.52
N LEU A 8 16.09 2.86 -14.50
CA LEU A 8 15.05 1.83 -14.34
C LEU A 8 13.73 2.52 -13.96
N THR A 9 13.14 3.28 -14.88
CA THR A 9 11.92 4.04 -14.60
C THR A 9 11.03 4.03 -15.84
N ASN A 10 9.90 3.32 -15.75
CA ASN A 10 8.70 3.37 -16.62
C ASN A 10 8.46 2.31 -17.70
N THR A 11 9.47 1.68 -18.28
CA THR A 11 9.23 0.80 -19.45
C THR A 11 8.80 -0.63 -19.12
N ASP A 12 8.98 -1.08 -17.88
CA ASP A 12 8.89 -2.51 -17.54
C ASP A 12 7.44 -3.01 -17.31
N TRP A 13 6.61 -2.22 -16.64
CA TRP A 13 5.24 -2.63 -16.30
C TRP A 13 4.26 -2.51 -17.46
N ARG A 14 4.47 -1.57 -18.40
CA ARG A 14 3.66 -1.48 -19.62
C ARG A 14 3.87 -2.74 -20.45
N HIS A 15 5.13 -3.12 -20.66
CA HIS A 15 5.46 -4.36 -21.35
C HIS A 15 4.90 -5.58 -20.61
N ALA A 16 5.05 -5.65 -19.28
CA ALA A 16 4.48 -6.74 -18.48
C ALA A 16 2.95 -6.87 -18.63
N LEU A 17 2.21 -5.74 -18.61
CA LEU A 17 0.76 -5.72 -18.79
C LEU A 17 0.31 -6.08 -20.20
N LEU A 18 1.11 -5.78 -21.23
CA LEU A 18 0.81 -6.14 -22.61
C LEU A 18 1.14 -7.60 -22.91
N THR A 19 2.18 -8.16 -22.27
CA THR A 19 2.68 -9.51 -22.56
C THR A 19 2.05 -10.58 -21.65
N ASN A 20 1.81 -10.27 -20.37
CA ASN A 20 1.24 -11.22 -19.41
C ASN A 20 0.28 -10.51 -18.46
N ARG A 21 -0.84 -10.05 -19.03
CA ARG A 21 -1.82 -9.17 -18.38
C ARG A 21 -2.35 -9.74 -17.08
N GLU A 22 -2.86 -10.97 -17.12
CA GLU A 22 -3.55 -11.61 -15.99
C GLU A 22 -2.62 -11.74 -14.79
N GLN A 23 -1.46 -12.37 -14.98
CA GLN A 23 -0.46 -12.55 -13.93
C GLN A 23 0.07 -11.20 -13.40
N THR A 24 0.20 -10.19 -14.26
CA THR A 24 0.64 -8.86 -13.81
C THR A 24 -0.42 -8.17 -12.97
N LEU A 25 -1.69 -8.26 -13.36
CA LEU A 25 -2.81 -7.69 -12.60
C LEU A 25 -3.00 -8.41 -11.25
N GLU A 26 -2.88 -9.74 -11.21
CA GLU A 26 -2.92 -10.51 -9.96
C GLU A 26 -1.83 -10.07 -8.98
N ARG A 27 -0.59 -9.89 -9.46
CA ARG A 27 0.53 -9.41 -8.63
C ARG A 27 0.29 -8.00 -8.10
N ILE A 28 -0.29 -7.13 -8.93
CA ILE A 28 -0.67 -5.78 -8.50
C ILE A 28 -1.77 -5.84 -7.45
N TYR A 29 -2.81 -6.66 -7.68
CA TYR A 29 -3.93 -6.85 -6.77
C TYR A 29 -3.44 -7.32 -5.40
N ALA A 30 -2.71 -8.44 -5.35
CA ALA A 30 -2.17 -9.01 -4.12
C ALA A 30 -1.28 -8.03 -3.34
N LYS A 31 -0.58 -7.13 -4.03
CA LYS A 31 0.30 -6.15 -3.40
C LYS A 31 -0.44 -4.92 -2.86
N VAL A 32 -1.39 -4.38 -3.61
CA VAL A 32 -1.96 -3.04 -3.37
C VAL A 32 -3.35 -3.10 -2.74
N TYR A 33 -4.14 -4.14 -3.02
CA TYR A 33 -5.50 -4.26 -2.48
C TYR A 33 -5.54 -4.19 -0.94
N PRO A 34 -4.65 -4.85 -0.16
CA PRO A 34 -4.74 -4.77 1.30
C PRO A 34 -4.52 -3.34 1.83
N MET A 35 -3.75 -2.51 1.11
CA MET A 35 -3.59 -1.10 1.43
C MET A 35 -4.89 -0.31 1.21
N ALA A 36 -5.61 -0.60 0.12
CA ALA A 36 -6.89 0.03 -0.21
C ALA A 36 -7.98 -0.39 0.78
N LEU A 37 -8.06 -1.69 1.09
CA LEU A 37 -8.94 -2.26 2.09
C LEU A 37 -8.75 -1.58 3.46
N HIS A 38 -7.51 -1.48 3.93
CA HIS A 38 -7.21 -0.79 5.18
C HIS A 38 -7.64 0.68 5.13
N TYR A 39 -7.32 1.38 4.03
CA TYR A 39 -7.65 2.80 3.85
C TYR A 39 -9.16 3.07 3.92
N VAL A 40 -9.97 2.21 3.28
CA VAL A 40 -11.43 2.31 3.22
C VAL A 40 -12.05 1.91 4.55
N LYS A 41 -11.62 0.80 5.17
CA LYS A 41 -12.08 0.37 6.50
C LYS A 41 -11.82 1.41 7.59
N GLU A 42 -10.64 2.04 7.60
CA GLU A 42 -10.33 3.15 8.53
C GLU A 42 -11.25 4.36 8.39
N ARG A 43 -12.02 4.45 7.29
CA ARG A 43 -12.95 5.55 6.98
C ARG A 43 -14.40 5.11 6.96
N GLY A 44 -14.71 3.98 7.60
CA GLY A 44 -16.08 3.49 7.76
C GLY A 44 -16.67 2.83 6.52
N GLY A 45 -15.86 2.47 5.52
CA GLY A 45 -16.29 1.64 4.40
C GLY A 45 -16.22 0.14 4.71
N SER A 46 -16.96 -0.65 3.94
CA SER A 46 -16.96 -2.12 4.02
C SER A 46 -15.81 -2.75 3.19
N ALA A 47 -15.65 -4.06 3.30
CA ALA A 47 -14.73 -4.79 2.41
C ALA A 47 -15.22 -4.78 0.95
N ASP A 48 -16.53 -4.84 0.73
CA ASP A 48 -17.13 -4.73 -0.61
C ASP A 48 -16.89 -3.35 -1.21
N ASP A 49 -17.04 -2.28 -0.41
CA ASP A 49 -16.69 -0.91 -0.82
C ASP A 49 -15.23 -0.84 -1.28
N ALA A 50 -14.31 -1.44 -0.52
CA ALA A 50 -12.91 -1.45 -0.86
C ALA A 50 -12.61 -2.21 -2.15
N LYS A 51 -13.31 -3.34 -2.36
CA LYS A 51 -13.20 -4.14 -3.58
C LYS A 51 -13.66 -3.34 -4.79
N ASP A 52 -14.83 -2.71 -4.71
CA ASP A 52 -15.39 -1.89 -5.78
C ASP A 52 -14.46 -0.72 -6.13
N ILE A 53 -14.01 0.02 -5.12
CA ILE A 53 -13.06 1.13 -5.29
C ILE A 53 -11.75 0.66 -5.93
N PHE A 54 -11.21 -0.48 -5.49
CA PHE A 54 -9.95 -0.97 -6.01
C PHE A 54 -10.06 -1.50 -7.45
N GLN A 55 -11.18 -2.16 -7.79
CA GLN A 55 -11.44 -2.60 -9.15
C GLN A 55 -11.58 -1.41 -10.11
N GLU A 56 -12.33 -0.37 -9.72
CA GLU A 56 -12.43 0.86 -10.51
C GLU A 56 -11.06 1.54 -10.65
N ALA A 57 -10.25 1.58 -9.59
CA ALA A 57 -8.89 2.12 -9.66
C ALA A 57 -7.98 1.33 -10.61
N LEU A 58 -8.10 0.00 -10.63
CA LEU A 58 -7.34 -0.86 -11.55
C LEU A 58 -7.74 -0.63 -13.01
N ILE A 59 -9.03 -0.45 -13.29
CA ILE A 59 -9.53 -0.13 -14.64
C ILE A 59 -8.93 1.20 -15.10
N VAL A 60 -9.06 2.27 -14.29
CA VAL A 60 -8.51 3.60 -14.60
C VAL A 60 -6.99 3.54 -14.84
N PHE A 61 -6.28 2.77 -14.02
CA PHE A 61 -4.85 2.56 -14.19
C PHE A 61 -4.54 1.86 -15.52
N TYR A 62 -5.20 0.72 -15.79
CA TYR A 62 -5.00 -0.06 -17.00
C TYR A 62 -5.28 0.73 -18.27
N GLU A 63 -6.36 1.52 -18.30
CA GLU A 63 -6.69 2.39 -19.43
C GLU A 63 -5.56 3.38 -19.70
N LYS A 64 -5.06 4.06 -18.67
CA LYS A 64 -3.95 5.01 -18.81
C LYS A 64 -2.66 4.33 -19.27
N VAL A 65 -2.41 3.09 -18.83
CA VAL A 65 -1.30 2.26 -19.30
C VAL A 65 -1.43 2.04 -20.81
N VAL A 66 -2.55 1.48 -21.27
CA VAL A 66 -2.73 1.09 -22.66
C VAL A 66 -2.63 2.30 -23.60
N HIS A 67 -3.20 3.44 -23.22
CA HIS A 67 -3.21 4.67 -24.02
C HIS A 67 -1.90 5.48 -23.96
N ASP A 68 -0.86 4.98 -23.28
CA ASP A 68 0.44 5.68 -23.15
C ASP A 68 0.35 7.05 -22.48
N GLN A 69 -0.61 7.20 -21.57
CA GLN A 69 -0.86 8.45 -20.85
C GLN A 69 -0.20 8.47 -19.47
N LEU A 70 0.67 7.50 -19.18
CA LEU A 70 1.15 7.23 -17.83
C LEU A 70 2.68 7.32 -17.76
N VAL A 71 3.17 8.47 -17.29
CA VAL A 71 4.57 8.63 -16.86
C VAL A 71 4.60 8.45 -15.35
N LEU A 72 5.00 7.27 -14.89
CA LEU A 72 5.12 6.99 -13.45
C LEU A 72 6.36 7.71 -12.89
N THR A 73 6.14 8.73 -12.08
CA THR A 73 7.19 9.41 -11.29
C THR A 73 7.30 8.84 -9.87
N ALA A 74 6.41 7.90 -9.52
CA ALA A 74 6.33 7.23 -8.24
C ALA A 74 6.11 5.72 -8.44
N SER A 75 6.06 4.95 -7.36
CA SER A 75 5.77 3.52 -7.44
C SER A 75 4.33 3.27 -7.90
N ILE A 76 4.08 2.12 -8.57
CA ILE A 76 2.73 1.69 -8.97
C ILE A 76 1.78 1.66 -7.76
N SER A 77 2.26 1.17 -6.61
CA SER A 77 1.48 1.15 -5.37
C SER A 77 1.08 2.57 -4.93
N THR A 78 1.98 3.55 -5.02
CA THR A 78 1.69 4.95 -4.71
C THR A 78 0.63 5.51 -5.66
N TYR A 79 0.76 5.24 -6.95
CA TYR A 79 -0.15 5.76 -7.97
C TYR A 79 -1.56 5.16 -7.84
N LEU A 80 -1.67 3.83 -7.76
CA LEU A 80 -2.96 3.16 -7.56
C LEU A 80 -3.63 3.59 -6.26
N MET A 81 -2.84 3.74 -5.18
CA MET A 81 -3.38 4.22 -3.92
C MET A 81 -3.87 5.66 -4.02
N ALA A 82 -3.24 6.52 -4.82
CA ALA A 82 -3.76 7.86 -5.08
C ALA A 82 -5.12 7.82 -5.81
N ILE A 83 -5.29 6.93 -6.78
CA ILE A 83 -6.57 6.73 -7.47
C ILE A 83 -7.63 6.24 -6.47
N CYS A 84 -7.34 5.19 -5.70
CA CYS A 84 -8.27 4.64 -4.69
C CYS A 84 -8.72 5.71 -3.70
N LYS A 85 -7.79 6.54 -3.21
CA LYS A 85 -8.09 7.66 -2.29
C LYS A 85 -9.05 8.66 -2.91
N ASN A 86 -8.83 9.03 -4.17
CA ASN A 86 -9.71 9.97 -4.88
C ASN A 86 -11.10 9.38 -5.10
N LEU A 87 -11.20 8.13 -5.55
CA LEU A 87 -12.48 7.44 -5.75
C LEU A 87 -13.25 7.32 -4.42
N TRP A 88 -12.58 6.97 -3.33
CA TRP A 88 -13.23 6.88 -2.02
C TRP A 88 -13.74 8.23 -1.53
N LEU A 89 -12.99 9.32 -1.73
CA LEU A 89 -13.47 10.66 -1.40
C LEU A 89 -14.72 11.03 -2.20
N GLN A 90 -14.76 10.70 -3.50
CA GLN A 90 -15.95 10.90 -4.32
C GLN A 90 -17.14 10.05 -3.83
N GLU A 91 -16.89 8.82 -3.39
CA GLU A 91 -17.92 7.95 -2.82
C GLU A 91 -18.45 8.51 -1.49
N LEU A 92 -17.59 9.01 -0.62
CA LEU A 92 -18.01 9.70 0.62
C LEU A 92 -18.87 10.93 0.32
N GLU A 93 -18.52 11.72 -0.70
CA GLU A 93 -19.36 12.84 -1.14
C GLU A 93 -20.73 12.38 -1.67
N LYS A 94 -20.77 11.28 -2.44
CA LYS A 94 -22.02 10.67 -2.92
C LYS A 94 -22.88 10.21 -1.74
N ARG A 95 -22.28 9.56 -0.75
CA ARG A 95 -22.97 9.11 0.47
C ARG A 95 -23.48 10.29 1.28
N ALA A 96 -22.67 11.33 1.50
CA ALA A 96 -23.09 12.52 2.22
C ALA A 96 -24.28 13.21 1.55
N ARG A 97 -24.31 13.28 0.22
CA ARG A 97 -25.48 13.79 -0.53
C ARG A 97 -26.72 12.91 -0.35
N LYS A 98 -26.57 11.58 -0.36
CA LYS A 98 -27.67 10.63 -0.11
C LYS A 98 -28.19 10.71 1.33
N THR A 99 -27.30 10.78 2.32
CA THR A 99 -27.66 10.93 3.74
C THR A 99 -28.28 12.30 4.04
N SER A 100 -27.93 13.35 3.29
CA SER A 100 -28.64 14.64 3.36
C SER A 100 -30.10 14.57 2.87
N LEU A 101 -30.46 13.52 2.12
CA LEU A 101 -31.82 13.25 1.63
C LEU A 101 -32.55 12.20 2.48
N GLU A 102 -31.83 11.31 3.16
CA GLU A 102 -32.39 10.17 3.89
C GLU A 102 -31.81 10.11 5.32
N SER A 103 -32.60 10.50 6.32
CA SER A 103 -32.22 10.40 7.73
C SER A 103 -32.52 8.99 8.29
N LEU A 104 -31.46 8.23 8.60
CA LEU A 104 -31.26 7.24 9.70
C LEU A 104 -30.38 6.03 9.25
N PRO A 105 -29.63 5.39 10.18
CA PRO A 105 -28.37 4.69 9.87
C PRO A 105 -28.52 3.17 9.71
N PRO A 106 -27.66 2.50 8.91
CA PRO A 106 -27.51 1.06 8.99
C PRO A 106 -26.31 0.64 9.87
N ASP A 107 -26.59 -0.47 10.53
CA ASP A 107 -25.78 -1.29 11.43
C ASP A 107 -24.49 -1.84 10.76
N ILE A 108 -23.41 -1.93 11.54
CA ILE A 108 -22.08 -2.34 11.05
C ILE A 108 -21.87 -3.81 11.37
N GLY A 109 -22.07 -4.67 10.37
CA GLY A 109 -21.65 -6.07 10.39
C GLY A 109 -20.17 -6.22 10.01
N ALA A 110 -19.37 -6.75 10.94
CA ALA A 110 -17.96 -7.08 10.71
C ALA A 110 -17.80 -8.29 9.78
N LEU A 111 -16.84 -8.23 8.86
CA LEU A 111 -16.33 -9.39 8.12
C LEU A 111 -14.80 -9.43 8.18
N ASP A 112 -14.32 -10.58 8.65
CA ASP A 112 -12.96 -11.11 8.52
C ASP A 112 -12.85 -11.87 7.20
N SER A 113 -11.69 -11.73 6.54
CA SER A 113 -11.15 -12.73 5.63
C SER A 113 -9.68 -12.39 5.38
N ASP A 114 -8.78 -13.14 6.02
CA ASP A 114 -7.35 -13.18 5.70
C ASP A 114 -7.14 -13.98 4.42
N GLU A 115 -6.42 -13.42 3.44
CA GLU A 115 -5.86 -14.18 2.32
C GLU A 115 -4.36 -13.90 2.20
N GLU A 116 -3.59 -14.99 2.21
CA GLU A 116 -2.13 -15.05 2.26
C GLU A 116 -1.45 -14.59 0.97
N THR A 117 -0.29 -13.94 1.09
CA THR A 117 0.51 -13.42 -0.04
C THR A 117 1.86 -14.12 -0.17
N GLY A 118 2.08 -14.75 -1.34
CA GLY A 118 3.28 -14.76 -2.19
C GLY A 118 4.71 -14.83 -1.60
N SER A 119 5.42 -15.88 -2.04
CA SER A 119 6.74 -16.44 -1.66
C SER A 119 7.89 -15.47 -1.35
N ASP A 120 8.06 -14.34 -2.05
CA ASP A 120 9.20 -13.42 -1.78
C ASP A 120 8.96 -12.47 -0.59
N THR A 121 7.71 -12.31 -0.15
CA THR A 121 7.37 -11.49 1.01
C THR A 121 7.65 -12.20 2.34
N ILE A 122 7.84 -13.52 2.32
CA ILE A 122 7.88 -14.37 3.51
C ILE A 122 9.10 -14.03 4.38
N GLN A 123 10.29 -13.95 3.78
CA GLN A 123 11.52 -13.67 4.53
C GLN A 123 11.47 -12.29 5.22
N LEU A 124 11.07 -11.23 4.50
CA LEU A 124 10.97 -9.89 5.10
C LEU A 124 9.86 -9.82 6.16
N LYS A 125 8.72 -10.48 5.94
CA LYS A 125 7.62 -10.57 6.92
C LYS A 125 8.08 -11.22 8.21
N GLU A 126 8.88 -12.29 8.14
CA GLU A 126 9.44 -12.97 9.33
C GLU A 126 10.35 -12.05 10.15
N PHE A 127 11.28 -11.33 9.51
CA PHE A 127 12.13 -10.37 10.24
C PHE A 127 11.30 -9.25 10.85
N VAL A 128 10.33 -8.70 10.09
CA VAL A 128 9.39 -7.67 10.55
C VAL A 128 8.60 -8.15 11.76
N ASN A 129 8.16 -9.42 11.77
CA ASN A 129 7.48 -10.02 12.92
C ASN A 129 8.39 -10.18 14.14
N GLY A 130 9.68 -10.48 13.92
CA GLY A 130 10.70 -10.60 14.99
C GLY A 130 11.14 -9.28 15.65
N LEU A 131 10.74 -8.11 15.14
CA LEU A 131 11.10 -6.80 15.71
C LEU A 131 10.31 -6.40 16.98
N GLY A 132 9.25 -7.15 17.28
CA GLY A 132 8.26 -6.83 18.31
C GLY A 132 7.12 -5.95 17.78
N ASP A 133 5.93 -6.12 18.37
CA ASP A 133 4.66 -5.58 17.85
C ASP A 133 4.69 -4.09 17.56
N LYS A 134 5.34 -3.31 18.43
CA LYS A 134 5.45 -1.85 18.28
C LYS A 134 6.31 -1.43 17.10
N CYS A 135 7.44 -2.08 16.86
CA CYS A 135 8.29 -1.75 15.72
C CYS A 135 7.68 -2.25 14.40
N ARG A 136 7.05 -3.44 14.42
CA ARG A 136 6.27 -3.94 13.30
C ARG A 136 5.18 -2.95 12.91
N ASP A 137 4.33 -2.56 13.85
CA ASP A 137 3.19 -1.70 13.58
C ASP A 137 3.63 -0.34 13.03
N ILE A 138 4.69 0.28 13.58
CA ILE A 138 5.23 1.55 13.04
C ILE A 138 5.72 1.40 11.60
N LEU A 139 6.48 0.35 11.31
CA LEU A 139 7.06 0.14 9.98
C LEU A 139 5.99 -0.21 8.94
N VAL A 140 5.04 -1.09 9.29
CA VAL A 140 3.92 -1.46 8.41
C VAL A 140 3.01 -0.26 8.19
N SER A 141 2.64 0.47 9.24
CA SER A 141 1.82 1.69 9.14
C SER A 141 2.45 2.73 8.21
N PHE A 142 3.76 2.94 8.33
CA PHE A 142 4.46 3.94 7.52
C PHE A 142 4.73 3.49 6.09
N TYR A 143 5.33 2.32 5.90
CA TYR A 143 5.82 1.87 4.58
C TYR A 143 4.78 1.10 3.78
N TYR A 144 3.93 0.32 4.44
CA TYR A 144 2.89 -0.45 3.77
C TYR A 144 1.61 0.37 3.61
N PHE A 145 1.05 0.90 4.69
CA PHE A 145 -0.19 1.68 4.63
C PHE A 145 0.01 3.16 4.24
N GLY A 146 1.26 3.64 4.21
CA GLY A 146 1.57 5.03 3.83
C GLY A 146 0.98 6.07 4.79
N GLN A 147 0.79 5.71 6.06
CA GLN A 147 0.25 6.61 7.07
C GLN A 147 1.24 7.73 7.39
N LYS A 148 0.71 8.93 7.64
CA LYS A 148 1.51 10.07 8.07
C LYS A 148 2.03 9.86 9.50
N LEU A 149 3.23 10.35 9.80
CA LEU A 149 3.88 10.17 11.10
C LEU A 149 3.08 10.79 12.25
N GLU A 150 2.27 11.80 11.98
CA GLU A 150 1.30 12.41 12.90
C GLU A 150 0.29 11.38 13.41
N HIS A 151 -0.29 10.60 12.50
CA HIS A 151 -1.30 9.58 12.85
C HIS A 151 -0.65 8.44 13.64
N ILE A 152 0.54 8.01 13.20
CA ILE A 152 1.34 6.98 13.89
C ILE A 152 1.72 7.48 15.29
N ALA A 153 2.04 8.77 15.46
CA ALA A 153 2.33 9.36 16.75
C ALA A 153 1.15 9.26 17.71
N VAL A 154 -0.04 9.64 17.26
CA VAL A 154 -1.29 9.54 18.03
C VAL A 154 -1.60 8.09 18.39
N LYS A 155 -1.56 7.18 17.40
CA LYS A 155 -1.85 5.74 17.58
C LYS A 155 -0.99 5.09 18.67
N HIS A 156 0.27 5.47 18.78
CA HIS A 156 1.21 4.93 19.76
C HIS A 156 1.38 5.77 21.04
N GLY A 157 0.55 6.80 21.23
CA GLY A 157 0.59 7.66 22.42
C GLY A 157 1.87 8.50 22.54
N TYR A 158 2.50 8.85 21.42
CA TYR A 158 3.68 9.69 21.43
C TYR A 158 3.34 11.17 21.60
N ARG A 159 4.05 11.84 22.51
CA ARG A 159 3.84 13.28 22.80
C ARG A 159 4.10 14.19 21.61
N ASN A 160 4.99 13.80 20.69
CA ASN A 160 5.29 14.58 19.49
C ASN A 160 5.73 13.68 18.32
N ILE A 161 5.62 14.25 17.11
CA ILE A 161 5.97 13.61 15.84
C ILE A 161 7.47 13.25 15.80
N ARG A 162 8.33 14.03 16.46
CA ARG A 162 9.77 13.78 16.53
C ARG A 162 10.06 12.45 17.21
N THR A 163 9.34 12.10 18.28
CA THR A 163 9.46 10.80 18.94
C THR A 163 9.08 9.65 18.01
N ALA A 164 7.99 9.77 17.26
CA ALA A 164 7.59 8.77 16.27
C ALA A 164 8.65 8.63 15.15
N THR A 165 9.22 9.74 14.69
CA THR A 165 10.28 9.77 13.66
C THR A 165 11.54 9.04 14.12
N VAL A 166 12.00 9.34 15.34
CA VAL A 166 13.17 8.69 15.94
C VAL A 166 12.88 7.21 16.18
N GLN A 167 11.68 6.86 16.66
CA GLN A 167 11.32 5.45 16.85
C GLN A 167 11.30 4.70 15.52
N LYS A 168 10.68 5.26 14.48
CA LYS A 168 10.68 4.67 13.13
C LYS A 168 12.11 4.42 12.65
N PHE A 169 13.00 5.40 12.81
CA PHE A 169 14.41 5.26 12.46
C PHE A 169 15.07 4.10 13.23
N LYS A 170 14.90 4.02 14.55
CA LYS A 170 15.42 2.92 15.37
C LYS A 170 14.88 1.55 14.95
N CYS A 171 13.58 1.45 14.67
CA CYS A 171 12.98 0.21 14.19
C CYS A 171 13.52 -0.19 12.80
N LEU A 172 13.73 0.77 11.91
CA LEU A 172 14.33 0.54 10.60
C LEU A 172 15.78 0.07 10.72
N GLU A 173 16.58 0.65 11.62
CA GLU A 173 17.95 0.19 11.88
C GLU A 173 17.99 -1.24 12.44
N ARG A 174 17.07 -1.57 13.35
CA ARG A 174 16.95 -2.94 13.86
C ARG A 174 16.60 -3.92 12.74
N LEU A 175 15.69 -3.54 11.85
CA LEU A 175 15.34 -4.37 10.69
C LEU A 175 16.54 -4.55 9.76
N ARG A 176 17.29 -3.48 9.48
CA ARG A 176 18.52 -3.56 8.68
C ARG A 176 19.56 -4.50 9.30
N LYS A 177 19.73 -4.48 10.62
CA LYS A 177 20.64 -5.41 11.34
C LYS A 177 20.15 -6.86 11.30
N ALA A 178 18.84 -7.07 11.40
CA ALA A 178 18.27 -8.42 11.30
C ALA A 178 18.46 -9.00 9.88
N VAL A 179 18.34 -8.14 8.86
CA VAL A 179 18.49 -8.53 7.44
C VAL A 179 19.95 -8.51 6.98
N SER A 180 20.88 -7.85 7.68
CA SER A 180 22.28 -7.69 7.21
C SER A 180 23.02 -9.01 7.02
N HIS A 181 22.64 -10.07 7.75
CA HIS A 181 23.20 -11.41 7.59
C HIS A 181 22.82 -12.09 6.26
N LEU A 182 21.72 -11.67 5.61
CA LEU A 182 21.30 -12.18 4.29
C LEU A 182 22.07 -11.55 3.13
N SER A 183 22.72 -10.41 3.35
CA SER A 183 23.47 -9.68 2.32
C SER A 183 24.78 -10.35 1.92
N ILE A 184 25.27 -11.34 2.68
CA ILE A 184 26.57 -11.99 2.45
C ILE A 184 26.44 -13.23 1.55
N GLU A 185 25.29 -13.91 1.52
CA GLU A 185 25.14 -15.16 0.75
C GLU A 185 24.45 -15.01 -0.62
N ARG A 186 23.93 -13.82 -0.98
CA ARG A 186 23.22 -13.62 -2.26
C ARG A 186 24.06 -13.00 -3.38
N PHE A 187 25.39 -12.92 -3.21
CA PHE A 187 26.33 -12.38 -4.21
C PHE A 187 27.52 -13.29 -4.53
N HIS A 188 27.52 -14.55 -4.09
CA HIS A 188 28.47 -15.54 -4.59
C HIS A 188 27.73 -16.72 -5.22
N LEU A 189 27.77 -16.71 -6.56
CA LEU A 189 27.44 -17.75 -7.56
C LEU A 189 25.95 -17.93 -7.89
#